data_AF-A0A7S2T0Y3-F1
#
_entry.id   AF-A0A7S2T0Y3-F1
#
_cell.length_a   1.000
_cell.length_b   1.000
_cell.length_c   1.000
_cell.angle_alpha   90.00
_cell.angle_beta   90.00
_cell.angle_gamma   90.00
#
_symmetry.space_group_name_H-M   'P 1'
#
loop_
_entity.id
_entity.type
_entity.pdbx_description
1 polymer ?
#
loop_
_entity_poly.entity_id
_entity_poly.type
_entity_poly.pdbx_seq_one_letter_code
_entity_poly.pdbx_strand_id
1 'polypeptide(L)'
;DRNLEDEYLENLVVLSKGKFLSGYAVSLGLFILGPLVDMIQAWPLNRIDDPNVHSVMAKEAVPTFCALLVLLFGLVACAVAYETESLRRQRRVILQITGAVYLSYVVIMSVEFAMLGNLWSFLYGKQGWILKLIFFDLPPLISLLFMSLPTFLVGEIMFLAILSFSVIIPTVLGYWQSMNDIVNSGIEFTRFSPFWEEVSSFCARRDTDAPALHMLCRLLS
;
A
#
# COMPACT_ATOMS: atom_id res chain seq x y z
N ASP A 1 20.75 -20.12 -26.53
CA ASP A 1 19.70 -19.67 -25.61
C ASP A 1 20.19 -19.14 -24.28
N ARG A 2 20.62 -19.96 -23.31
CA ARG A 2 21.01 -19.44 -21.97
C ARG A 2 22.00 -18.28 -21.96
N ASN A 3 22.97 -18.29 -22.87
CA ASN A 3 23.97 -17.21 -22.97
C ASN A 3 23.37 -15.89 -23.49
N LEU A 4 22.36 -15.95 -24.35
CA LEU A 4 21.68 -14.78 -24.92
C LEU A 4 20.72 -14.15 -23.90
N GLU A 5 20.04 -14.97 -23.09
CA GLU A 5 19.18 -14.50 -22.01
C GLU A 5 19.98 -13.75 -20.95
N ASP A 6 21.16 -14.29 -20.60
CA ASP A 6 22.06 -13.66 -19.65
C ASP A 6 22.62 -12.34 -20.18
N GLU A 7 23.00 -12.29 -21.45
CA GLU A 7 23.49 -11.07 -22.10
C GLU A 7 22.37 -10.01 -22.25
N TYR A 8 21.13 -10.43 -22.47
CA TYR A 8 19.96 -9.55 -22.48
C TYR A 8 19.67 -8.95 -21.10
N LEU A 9 19.59 -9.79 -20.06
CA LEU A 9 19.39 -9.34 -18.68
C LEU A 9 20.52 -8.43 -18.23
N GLU A 10 21.74 -8.73 -18.64
CA GLU A 10 22.93 -7.94 -18.33
C GLU A 10 22.87 -6.55 -18.96
N ASN A 11 22.44 -6.43 -20.21
CA ASN A 11 22.23 -5.14 -20.91
C ASN A 11 21.06 -4.35 -20.33
N LEU A 12 19.98 -5.03 -19.94
CA LEU A 12 18.79 -4.42 -19.35
C LEU A 12 19.14 -3.69 -18.05
N VAL A 13 20.00 -4.28 -17.19
CA VAL A 13 20.38 -3.72 -15.88
C VAL A 13 21.34 -2.51 -16.00
N VAL A 14 22.17 -2.41 -17.05
CA VAL A 14 23.07 -1.25 -17.25
C VAL A 14 22.29 0.01 -17.58
N LEU A 15 21.38 -0.13 -18.53
CA LEU A 15 20.65 1.00 -19.11
C LEU A 15 19.57 1.54 -18.17
N SER A 16 19.31 0.84 -17.06
CA SER A 16 18.16 1.06 -16.19
C SER A 16 18.50 1.53 -14.77
N LYS A 17 19.76 1.85 -14.42
CA LYS A 17 20.11 2.40 -13.07
C LYS A 17 19.14 3.49 -12.63
N GLY A 18 18.90 4.46 -13.52
CA GLY A 18 17.95 5.55 -13.27
C GLY A 18 16.52 5.05 -13.02
N LYS A 19 16.08 4.02 -13.75
CA LYS A 19 14.74 3.42 -13.65
C LYS A 19 14.53 2.64 -12.36
N PHE A 20 15.54 1.90 -11.89
CA PHE A 20 15.50 1.22 -10.59
C PHE A 20 15.40 2.22 -9.44
N LEU A 21 16.30 3.21 -9.41
CA LEU A 21 16.30 4.23 -8.37
C LEU A 21 15.04 5.08 -8.39
N SER A 22 14.59 5.51 -9.58
CA SER A 22 13.34 6.26 -9.72
C SER A 22 12.13 5.42 -9.33
N GLY A 23 12.11 4.12 -9.67
CA GLY A 23 11.05 3.22 -9.27
C GLY A 23 10.94 3.11 -7.76
N TYR A 24 12.08 2.97 -7.05
CA TYR A 24 12.08 2.92 -5.59
C TYR A 24 11.63 4.26 -4.98
N ALA A 25 12.07 5.38 -5.55
CA ALA A 25 11.64 6.70 -5.11
C ALA A 25 10.12 6.89 -5.29
N VAL A 26 9.56 6.47 -6.43
CA VAL A 26 8.11 6.49 -6.68
C VAL A 26 7.38 5.55 -5.73
N SER A 27 7.90 4.34 -5.52
CA SER A 27 7.33 3.35 -4.58
C SER A 27 7.26 3.92 -3.15
N LEU A 28 8.35 4.51 -2.67
CA LEU A 28 8.41 5.18 -1.36
C LEU A 28 7.46 6.37 -1.30
N GLY A 29 7.40 7.20 -2.34
CA GLY A 29 6.47 8.32 -2.40
C GLY A 29 5.01 7.88 -2.30
N LEU A 30 4.62 6.87 -3.09
CA LEU A 30 3.28 6.28 -3.05
C LEU A 30 2.99 5.61 -1.72
N PHE A 31 3.96 4.91 -1.14
CA PHE A 31 3.81 4.26 0.16
C PHE A 31 3.63 5.28 1.28
N ILE A 32 4.40 6.37 1.32
CA ILE A 32 4.31 7.41 2.36
C ILE A 32 3.03 8.24 2.21
N LEU A 33 2.56 8.45 0.97
CA LEU A 33 1.32 9.18 0.71
C LEU A 33 0.11 8.51 1.38
N GLY A 34 0.07 7.17 1.44
CA GLY A 34 -1.01 6.44 2.08
C GLY A 34 -1.21 6.83 3.56
N PRO A 35 -0.25 6.55 4.45
CA PRO A 35 -0.31 6.92 5.86
C PRO A 35 -0.48 8.43 6.08
N LEU A 36 0.02 9.29 5.19
CA LEU A 36 -0.23 10.73 5.27
C LEU A 36 -1.71 11.06 5.03
N VAL A 37 -2.34 10.46 4.02
CA VAL A 37 -3.77 10.63 3.76
C VAL A 37 -4.60 10.06 4.91
N ASP A 38 -4.26 8.86 5.39
CA ASP A 38 -4.92 8.25 6.55
C ASP A 38 -4.78 9.14 7.81
N MET A 39 -3.60 9.70 8.07
CA MET A 39 -3.37 10.60 9.20
C MET A 39 -4.18 11.89 9.10
N ILE A 40 -4.31 12.48 7.90
CA ILE A 40 -5.13 13.67 7.66
C ILE A 40 -6.61 13.36 7.88
N GLN A 41 -7.08 12.21 7.37
CA GLN A 41 -8.46 11.77 7.52
C GLN A 41 -8.80 11.38 8.96
N ALA A 42 -7.87 10.77 9.69
CA ALA A 42 -8.03 10.37 11.09
C ALA A 42 -7.69 11.49 12.09
N TRP A 43 -7.24 12.66 11.64
CA TRP A 43 -6.98 13.82 12.51
C TRP A 43 -8.17 14.21 13.43
N PRO A 44 -9.44 14.18 12.96
CA PRO A 44 -10.59 14.43 13.83
C PRO A 44 -10.79 13.34 14.89
N LEU A 45 -10.42 12.08 14.58
CA LEU A 45 -10.51 10.92 15.47
C LEU A 45 -9.46 10.94 16.57
N ASN A 46 -8.26 11.44 16.28
CA ASN A 46 -7.16 11.56 17.26
C ASN A 46 -7.44 12.56 18.40
N ARG A 47 -8.57 13.28 18.35
CA ARG A 47 -9.06 14.12 19.45
C ARG A 47 -10.03 13.39 20.39
N ILE A 48 -10.41 12.16 20.06
CA ILE A 48 -11.29 11.33 20.87
C ILE A 48 -10.41 10.35 21.64
N ASP A 49 -10.36 10.48 22.97
CA ASP A 49 -9.62 9.58 23.87
C ASP A 49 -10.34 8.22 23.98
N ASP A 50 -10.44 7.47 22.88
CA ASP A 50 -10.92 6.09 22.88
C ASP A 50 -9.72 5.13 22.86
N PRO A 51 -9.49 4.34 23.94
CA PRO A 51 -8.37 3.41 24.01
C PRO A 51 -8.41 2.32 22.92
N ASN A 52 -9.57 2.00 22.35
CA ASN A 52 -9.67 1.04 21.26
C ASN A 52 -9.06 1.60 19.97
N VAL A 53 -9.25 2.90 19.68
CA VAL A 53 -8.72 3.56 18.48
C VAL A 53 -7.19 3.60 18.53
N HIS A 54 -6.60 3.93 19.68
CA HIS A 54 -5.14 3.91 19.85
C HIS A 54 -4.53 2.51 19.73
N SER A 55 -5.25 1.47 20.17
CA SER A 55 -4.78 0.09 20.02
C SER A 55 -4.72 -0.38 18.56
N VAL A 56 -5.64 0.10 17.71
CA VAL A 56 -5.68 -0.21 16.28
C VAL A 56 -4.55 0.51 15.55
N MET A 57 -4.35 1.81 15.82
CA MET A 57 -3.24 2.57 15.24
C MET A 57 -1.87 2.01 15.61
N ALA A 58 -1.69 1.53 16.84
CA ALA A 58 -0.45 0.88 17.25
C ALA A 58 -0.19 -0.44 16.51
N LYS A 59 -1.25 -1.21 16.20
CA LYS A 59 -1.15 -2.48 15.45
C LYS A 59 -0.83 -2.25 13.98
N GLU A 60 -1.30 -1.15 13.40
CA GLU A 60 -1.01 -0.77 12.02
C GLU A 60 0.41 -0.21 11.86
N ALA A 61 0.89 0.54 12.85
CA ALA A 61 2.20 1.21 12.77
C ALA A 61 3.36 0.22 12.56
N VAL A 62 3.30 -0.95 13.18
CA VAL A 62 4.39 -1.95 13.12
C VAL A 62 4.59 -2.50 11.70
N PRO A 63 3.60 -3.14 11.03
CA PRO A 63 3.79 -3.64 9.68
C PRO A 63 4.08 -2.52 8.67
N THR A 64 3.43 -1.36 8.80
CA THR A 64 3.69 -0.19 7.93
C THR A 64 5.13 0.30 8.06
N PHE A 65 5.67 0.34 9.28
CA PHE A 65 7.07 0.69 9.52
C PHE A 65 8.03 -0.37 8.97
N CYS A 66 7.71 -1.66 9.14
CA CYS A 66 8.50 -2.76 8.57
C CYS A 66 8.53 -2.70 7.03
N ALA A 67 7.38 -2.45 6.38
CA ALA A 67 7.28 -2.30 4.94
C ALA A 67 8.11 -1.10 4.44
N LEU A 68 8.06 0.03 5.15
CA LEU A 68 8.89 1.19 4.86
C LEU A 68 10.39 0.86 4.91
N LEU A 69 10.83 0.17 5.98
CA LEU A 69 12.23 -0.23 6.14
C LEU A 69 12.67 -1.18 5.02
N VAL A 70 11.81 -2.10 4.60
CA VAL A 70 12.09 -3.02 3.48
C VAL A 70 12.27 -2.25 2.17
N LEU A 71 11.42 -1.27 1.87
CA LEU A 71 11.56 -0.43 0.68
C LEU A 71 12.81 0.46 0.72
N LEU A 72 13.11 1.06 1.88
CA LEU A 72 14.33 1.85 2.10
C LEU A 72 15.58 0.99 1.96
N PHE A 73 15.57 -0.22 2.53
CA PHE A 73 16.65 -1.19 2.39
C PHE A 73 16.86 -1.53 0.91
N GLY A 74 15.78 -1.78 0.16
CA GLY A 74 15.87 -2.04 -1.28
C GLY A 74 16.53 -0.89 -2.05
N LEU A 75 16.12 0.36 -1.79
CA LEU A 75 16.74 1.54 -2.40
C LEU A 75 18.24 1.62 -2.10
N VAL A 76 18.62 1.49 -0.83
CA VAL A 76 20.03 1.58 -0.39
C VAL A 76 20.84 0.40 -0.95
N ALA A 77 20.32 -0.83 -0.89
CA ALA A 77 20.98 -2.02 -1.39
C ALA A 77 21.20 -1.94 -2.91
N CYS A 78 20.20 -1.47 -3.67
CA CYS A 78 20.36 -1.22 -5.10
C CYS A 78 21.39 -0.13 -5.38
N ALA A 79 21.37 0.98 -4.65
CA ALA A 79 22.36 2.05 -4.81
C ALA A 79 23.80 1.54 -4.55
N VAL A 80 24.02 0.81 -3.44
CA VAL A 80 25.32 0.22 -3.10
C VAL A 80 25.77 -0.81 -4.13
N ALA A 81 24.84 -1.65 -4.63
CA ALA A 81 25.15 -2.63 -5.66
C ALA A 81 25.58 -1.97 -6.99
N TYR A 82 25.05 -0.79 -7.31
CA TYR A 82 25.47 -0.02 -8.50
C TYR A 82 26.83 0.66 -8.33
N GLU A 83 27.19 1.10 -7.12
CA GLU A 83 28.48 1.73 -6.83
C GLU A 83 29.61 0.71 -6.66
N THR A 84 29.30 -0.51 -6.23
CA THR A 84 30.30 -1.57 -5.99
C THR A 84 30.64 -2.30 -7.30
N GLU A 85 31.87 -2.18 -7.81
CA GLU A 85 32.27 -2.77 -9.10
C GLU A 85 32.10 -4.29 -9.20
N SER A 86 32.33 -5.04 -8.11
CA SER A 86 32.16 -6.50 -8.08
C SER A 86 30.71 -6.93 -8.21
N LEU A 87 29.80 -6.22 -7.52
CA LEU A 87 28.36 -6.46 -7.57
C LEU A 87 27.74 -5.92 -8.87
N ARG A 88 28.28 -4.82 -9.41
CA ARG A 88 27.94 -4.32 -10.73
C ARG A 88 28.26 -5.31 -11.84
N ARG A 89 29.23 -6.22 -11.62
CA ARG A 89 29.53 -7.37 -12.49
C ARG A 89 28.53 -8.51 -12.30
N GLN A 90 28.02 -8.70 -11.09
CA GLN A 90 27.00 -9.72 -10.77
C GLN A 90 25.58 -9.14 -10.81
N ARG A 91 25.15 -8.69 -11.99
CA ARG A 91 23.90 -7.90 -12.17
C ARG A 91 22.61 -8.64 -11.82
N ARG A 92 22.64 -9.98 -11.81
CA ARG A 92 21.54 -10.81 -11.27
C ARG A 92 21.24 -10.48 -9.81
N VAL A 93 22.22 -10.01 -9.04
CA VAL A 93 22.05 -9.62 -7.63
C VAL A 93 21.07 -8.45 -7.49
N ILE A 94 21.09 -7.46 -8.41
CA ILE A 94 20.16 -6.32 -8.36
C ILE A 94 18.71 -6.77 -8.58
N LEU A 95 18.51 -7.70 -9.54
CA LEU A 95 17.20 -8.30 -9.80
C LEU A 95 16.71 -9.13 -8.61
N GLN A 96 17.59 -9.92 -7.99
CA GLN A 96 17.28 -10.71 -6.80
C GLN A 96 16.95 -9.84 -5.58
N ILE A 97 17.71 -8.77 -5.36
CA ILE A 97 17.42 -7.78 -4.30
C ILE A 97 16.05 -7.17 -4.54
N THR A 98 15.79 -6.70 -5.76
CA THR A 98 14.51 -6.06 -6.09
C THR A 98 13.34 -7.04 -5.91
N GLY A 99 13.47 -8.26 -6.43
CA GLY A 99 12.49 -9.32 -6.23
C GLY A 99 12.23 -9.61 -4.75
N ALA A 100 13.29 -9.82 -3.96
CA ALA A 100 13.18 -10.11 -2.54
C ALA A 100 12.50 -8.97 -1.75
N VAL A 101 12.81 -7.72 -2.09
CA VAL A 101 12.22 -6.53 -1.44
C VAL A 101 10.73 -6.45 -1.70
N TYR A 102 10.29 -6.59 -2.96
CA TYR A 102 8.88 -6.50 -3.30
C TYR A 102 8.07 -7.72 -2.85
N LEU A 103 8.66 -8.93 -2.86
CA LEU A 103 8.04 -10.10 -2.26
C LEU A 103 7.86 -9.92 -0.74
N SER A 104 8.88 -9.42 -0.05
CA SER A 104 8.81 -9.14 1.39
C SER A 104 7.76 -8.07 1.69
N TYR A 105 7.69 -7.02 0.87
CA TYR A 105 6.64 -6.00 0.94
C TYR A 105 5.24 -6.62 0.84
N VAL A 106 4.99 -7.46 -0.17
CA VAL A 106 3.68 -8.14 -0.34
C VAL A 106 3.36 -9.01 0.88
N VAL A 107 4.33 -9.74 1.43
CA VAL A 107 4.12 -10.54 2.64
C VAL A 107 3.76 -9.67 3.83
N ILE A 108 4.50 -8.59 4.09
CA ILE A 108 4.25 -7.71 5.24
C ILE A 108 2.87 -7.06 5.13
N MET A 109 2.55 -6.51 3.96
CA MET A 109 1.27 -5.84 3.73
C MET A 109 0.10 -6.81 3.70
N SER A 110 0.28 -8.05 3.22
CA SER A 110 -0.77 -9.07 3.28
C SER A 110 -1.06 -9.53 4.72
N VAL A 111 -0.04 -9.56 5.59
CA VAL A 111 -0.24 -9.83 7.02
C VAL A 111 -1.00 -8.68 7.69
N GLU A 112 -0.62 -7.43 7.42
CA GLU A 112 -1.35 -6.24 7.89
C GLU A 112 -2.81 -6.29 7.44
N PHE A 113 -3.05 -6.50 6.16
CA PHE A 113 -4.37 -6.59 5.57
C PHE A 113 -5.21 -7.70 6.19
N ALA A 114 -4.62 -8.86 6.49
CA ALA A 114 -5.32 -9.95 7.18
C ALA A 114 -5.69 -9.59 8.63
N MET A 115 -4.87 -8.80 9.32
CA MET A 115 -5.10 -8.40 10.72
C MET A 115 -6.11 -7.26 10.84
N LEU A 116 -6.06 -6.29 9.93
CA LEU A 116 -6.74 -5.00 10.07
C LEU A 116 -7.80 -4.75 8.99
N GLY A 117 -7.90 -5.58 7.95
CA GLY A 117 -8.80 -5.43 6.80
C GLY A 117 -10.26 -5.10 7.16
N ASN A 118 -10.79 -5.75 8.20
CA ASN A 118 -12.16 -5.52 8.67
C ASN A 118 -12.35 -4.21 9.45
N LEU A 119 -11.30 -3.70 10.10
CA LEU A 119 -11.37 -2.47 10.92
C LEU A 119 -11.54 -1.23 10.05
N TRP A 120 -11.03 -1.28 8.82
CA TRP A 120 -11.21 -0.24 7.82
C TRP A 120 -12.67 -0.01 7.42
N SER A 121 -13.56 -0.96 7.74
CA SER A 121 -14.99 -0.79 7.49
C SER A 121 -15.62 0.36 8.27
N PHE A 122 -15.02 0.72 9.41
CA PHE A 122 -15.43 1.87 10.22
C PHE A 122 -15.13 3.20 9.53
N LEU A 123 -13.95 3.32 8.88
CA LEU A 123 -13.52 4.55 8.20
C LEU A 123 -14.12 4.68 6.80
N TYR A 124 -14.14 3.60 6.04
CA TYR A 124 -14.44 3.66 4.61
C TYR A 124 -15.76 2.97 4.24
N GLY A 125 -16.56 2.57 5.24
CA GLY A 125 -17.81 1.84 5.06
C GLY A 125 -17.59 0.34 4.83
N LYS A 126 -18.66 -0.44 4.65
CA LYS A 126 -18.59 -1.91 4.64
C LYS A 126 -17.59 -2.52 3.62
N GLN A 127 -17.22 -1.81 2.56
CA GLN A 127 -16.22 -2.24 1.57
C GLN A 127 -14.88 -1.49 1.69
N GLY A 128 -14.61 -0.92 2.85
CA GLY A 128 -13.42 -0.12 3.11
C GLY A 128 -12.10 -0.81 2.83
N TRP A 129 -12.08 -2.13 2.97
CA TRP A 129 -10.93 -2.97 2.66
C TRP A 129 -10.52 -2.87 1.17
N ILE A 130 -11.46 -2.69 0.23
CA ILE A 130 -11.16 -2.53 -1.20
C ILE A 130 -10.52 -1.17 -1.46
N LEU A 131 -11.07 -0.12 -0.85
CA LEU A 131 -10.52 1.23 -0.98
C LEU A 131 -9.11 1.30 -0.39
N LYS A 132 -8.89 0.68 0.78
CA LYS A 132 -7.57 0.57 1.40
C LYS A 132 -6.57 -0.12 0.45
N LEU A 133 -6.94 -1.25 -0.13
CA LEU A 133 -6.07 -1.94 -1.08
C LEU A 133 -5.71 -1.08 -2.30
N ILE A 134 -6.71 -0.50 -2.97
CA ILE A 134 -6.50 0.23 -4.23
C ILE A 134 -5.69 1.51 -4.03
N PHE A 135 -5.95 2.25 -2.95
CA PHE A 135 -5.38 3.58 -2.75
C PHE A 135 -4.14 3.60 -1.84
N PHE A 136 -3.88 2.54 -1.07
CA PHE A 136 -2.82 2.55 -0.06
C PHE A 136 -1.85 1.37 -0.20
N ASP A 137 -2.35 0.13 -0.34
CA ASP A 137 -1.46 -1.05 -0.25
C ASP A 137 -0.87 -1.48 -1.61
N LEU A 138 -1.64 -1.34 -2.69
CA LEU A 138 -1.23 -1.71 -4.06
C LEU A 138 -0.44 -0.64 -4.82
N PRO A 139 -0.64 0.69 -4.63
CA PRO A 139 0.06 1.70 -5.44
C PRO A 139 1.59 1.56 -5.47
N PRO A 140 2.28 1.20 -4.38
CA PRO A 140 3.73 0.98 -4.42
C PRO A 140 4.15 -0.09 -5.43
N LEU A 141 3.31 -1.10 -5.71
CA LEU A 141 3.59 -2.14 -6.71
C LEU A 141 3.55 -1.62 -8.15
N ILE A 142 2.81 -0.53 -8.42
CA ILE A 142 2.74 0.08 -9.76
C ILE A 142 4.12 0.52 -10.23
N SER A 143 5.02 0.90 -9.31
CA SER A 143 6.40 1.27 -9.62
C SER A 143 7.19 0.17 -10.34
N LEU A 144 6.84 -1.11 -10.13
CA LEU A 144 7.48 -2.26 -10.79
C LEU A 144 7.35 -2.19 -12.32
N LEU A 145 6.24 -1.65 -12.83
CA LEU A 145 5.99 -1.48 -14.26
C LEU A 145 6.96 -0.49 -14.90
N PHE A 146 7.51 0.44 -14.12
CA PHE A 146 8.42 1.48 -14.58
C PHE A 146 9.90 1.12 -14.40
N MET A 147 10.22 0.12 -13.56
CA MET A 147 11.59 -0.31 -13.29
C MET A 147 12.27 -1.07 -14.44
N SER A 148 11.56 -1.37 -15.54
CA SER A 148 12.08 -2.19 -16.66
C SER A 148 12.65 -3.54 -16.19
N LEU A 149 11.94 -4.19 -15.27
CA LEU A 149 12.26 -5.52 -14.77
C LEU A 149 11.89 -6.60 -15.81
N PRO A 150 12.51 -7.78 -15.75
CA PRO A 150 12.06 -8.93 -16.54
C PRO A 150 10.59 -9.23 -16.27
N THR A 151 9.81 -9.43 -17.34
CA THR A 151 8.35 -9.64 -17.24
C THR A 151 7.98 -10.80 -16.34
N PHE A 152 8.80 -11.85 -16.29
CA PHE A 152 8.58 -13.00 -15.42
C PHE A 152 8.60 -12.62 -13.93
N LEU A 153 9.58 -11.81 -13.50
CA LEU A 153 9.70 -11.37 -12.11
C LEU A 153 8.55 -10.45 -11.70
N VAL A 154 8.17 -9.52 -12.58
CA VAL A 154 7.00 -8.65 -12.35
C VAL A 154 5.73 -9.49 -12.26
N GLY A 155 5.57 -10.46 -13.17
CA GLY A 155 4.45 -11.38 -13.19
C GLY A 155 4.34 -12.20 -11.90
N GLU A 156 5.45 -12.71 -11.38
CA GLU A 156 5.48 -13.47 -10.12
C GLU A 156 5.03 -12.62 -8.93
N ILE A 157 5.57 -11.40 -8.79
CA ILE A 157 5.21 -10.48 -7.71
C ILE A 157 3.74 -10.08 -7.80
N MET A 158 3.27 -9.70 -8.99
CA MET A 158 1.89 -9.28 -9.22
C MET A 158 0.91 -10.45 -9.01
N PHE A 159 1.28 -11.66 -9.45
CA PHE A 159 0.49 -12.86 -9.22
C PHE A 159 0.36 -13.15 -7.72
N LEU A 160 1.45 -13.07 -6.96
CA LEU A 160 1.41 -13.28 -5.50
C LEU A 160 0.58 -12.20 -4.80
N ALA A 161 0.69 -10.94 -5.23
CA ALA A 161 -0.13 -9.85 -4.70
C ALA A 161 -1.62 -10.09 -4.96
N ILE A 162 -2.02 -10.42 -6.20
CA ILE A 162 -3.41 -10.72 -6.54
C ILE A 162 -3.91 -11.95 -5.76
N LEU A 163 -3.09 -13.00 -5.68
CA LEU A 163 -3.45 -14.23 -4.98
C LEU A 163 -3.66 -13.97 -3.48
N SER A 164 -2.79 -13.18 -2.84
CA SER A 164 -2.92 -12.87 -1.41
C SER A 164 -4.08 -11.92 -1.11
N PHE A 165 -4.10 -10.75 -1.77
CA PHE A 165 -5.04 -9.66 -1.45
C PHE A 165 -6.44 -9.85 -2.01
N SER A 166 -6.60 -10.56 -3.15
CA SER A 166 -7.91 -10.76 -3.78
C SER A 166 -8.48 -12.16 -3.58
N VAL A 167 -7.63 -13.18 -3.42
CA VAL A 167 -8.12 -14.57 -3.35
C VAL A 167 -8.01 -15.14 -1.94
N ILE A 168 -6.81 -15.34 -1.42
CA ILE A 168 -6.57 -16.08 -0.17
C ILE A 168 -7.19 -15.34 1.02
N ILE A 169 -6.79 -14.10 1.28
CA ILE A 169 -7.22 -13.39 2.50
C ILE A 169 -8.72 -13.11 2.47
N PRO A 170 -9.30 -12.53 1.40
CA PRO A 170 -10.74 -12.31 1.34
C PRO A 170 -11.59 -13.59 1.46
N THR A 171 -11.10 -14.73 0.96
CA THR A 171 -11.82 -16.00 1.06
C THR A 171 -11.74 -16.58 2.47
N VAL A 172 -10.56 -16.56 3.09
CA VAL A 172 -10.35 -17.12 4.45
C VAL A 172 -11.07 -16.27 5.51
N LEU A 173 -11.09 -14.95 5.34
CA LEU A 173 -11.69 -14.02 6.30
C LEU A 173 -13.13 -13.61 5.97
N GLY A 174 -13.71 -14.15 4.89
CA GLY A 174 -15.12 -13.95 4.54
C GLY A 174 -15.49 -12.58 3.96
N TYR A 175 -14.51 -11.81 3.44
CA TYR A 175 -14.77 -10.47 2.90
C TYR A 175 -15.72 -10.50 1.70
N TRP A 176 -15.61 -11.55 0.86
CA TRP A 176 -16.50 -11.75 -0.28
C TRP A 176 -17.95 -12.03 0.10
N GLN A 177 -18.19 -12.69 1.22
CA GLN A 177 -19.53 -12.99 1.71
C GLN A 177 -20.22 -11.71 2.17
N SER A 178 -19.49 -10.86 2.90
CA SER A 178 -19.97 -9.53 3.30
C SER A 178 -20.36 -8.67 2.09
N MET A 179 -19.62 -8.77 0.98
CA MET A 179 -19.93 -8.05 -0.25
C MET A 179 -21.19 -8.56 -0.95
N ASN A 180 -21.38 -9.88 -1.04
CA ASN A 180 -22.58 -10.48 -1.63
C ASN A 180 -23.85 -10.08 -0.86
N ASP A 181 -23.80 -10.02 0.46
CA ASP A 181 -24.94 -9.60 1.30
C ASP A 181 -25.33 -8.13 1.06
N ILE A 182 -24.36 -7.27 0.74
CA ILE A 182 -24.60 -5.85 0.41
C ILE A 182 -25.23 -5.72 -0.97
N VAL A 183 -24.67 -6.41 -1.97
CA VAL A 183 -25.22 -6.41 -3.34
C VAL A 183 -26.67 -6.89 -3.34
N ASN A 184 -26.96 -7.93 -2.55
CA ASN A 184 -28.31 -8.49 -2.43
C ASN A 184 -29.27 -7.60 -1.62
N SER A 185 -28.76 -6.74 -0.74
CA SER A 185 -29.59 -5.82 0.07
C SER A 185 -29.88 -4.48 -0.65
N GLY A 186 -29.32 -4.25 -1.84
CA GLY A 186 -29.61 -3.07 -2.65
C GLY A 186 -29.12 -1.75 -2.03
N ILE A 187 -28.22 -1.80 -1.05
CA ILE A 187 -27.63 -0.63 -0.41
C ILE A 187 -26.61 -0.02 -1.38
N GLU A 188 -26.77 1.26 -1.72
CA GLU A 188 -25.86 1.98 -2.61
C GLU A 188 -24.43 1.99 -2.07
N PHE A 189 -23.48 1.76 -2.99
CA PHE A 189 -22.03 1.68 -2.78
C PHE A 189 -21.38 2.96 -2.20
N THR A 190 -22.13 4.05 -2.16
CA THR A 190 -21.62 5.44 -2.06
C THR A 190 -21.75 6.05 -0.68
N ARG A 191 -22.34 5.36 0.30
CA ARG A 191 -22.45 5.91 1.64
C ARG A 191 -21.15 5.67 2.42
N PHE A 192 -20.33 6.72 2.53
CA PHE A 192 -19.32 6.81 3.58
C PHE A 192 -19.95 6.38 4.92
N SER A 193 -19.16 5.75 5.78
CA SER A 193 -19.70 5.22 7.04
C SER A 193 -20.49 6.30 7.79
N PRO A 194 -21.57 5.95 8.51
CA PRO A 194 -22.38 6.90 9.28
C PRO A 194 -21.54 7.70 10.30
N PHE A 195 -20.33 7.21 10.62
CA PHE A 195 -19.29 7.95 11.31
C PHE A 195 -18.97 9.32 10.66
N TRP A 196 -18.83 9.41 9.34
CA TRP A 196 -18.57 10.69 8.66
C TRP A 196 -19.78 11.63 8.67
N GLU A 197 -21.00 11.09 8.68
CA GLU A 197 -22.22 11.88 8.90
C GLU A 197 -22.20 12.48 10.32
N GLU A 198 -21.75 11.72 11.32
CA GLU A 198 -21.64 12.19 12.70
C GLU A 198 -20.52 13.24 12.86
N VAL A 199 -19.33 13.01 12.30
CA VAL A 199 -18.22 13.99 12.30
C VAL A 199 -18.62 15.27 11.58
N SER A 200 -19.21 15.19 10.39
CA SER A 200 -19.66 16.39 9.65
C SER A 200 -20.72 17.16 10.43
N SER A 201 -21.67 16.47 11.09
CA SER A 201 -22.67 17.12 11.95
C SER A 201 -22.06 17.78 13.19
N PHE A 202 -21.01 17.19 13.77
CA PHE A 202 -20.28 17.74 14.91
C PHE A 202 -19.45 18.97 14.51
N CYS A 203 -18.88 18.95 13.31
CA CYS A 203 -18.14 20.08 12.73
C CYS A 203 -19.07 21.23 12.36
N ALA A 204 -20.24 20.94 11.78
CA ALA A 204 -21.27 21.94 11.45
C ALA A 204 -21.88 22.61 12.70
N ARG A 205 -21.86 21.95 13.87
CA ARG A 205 -22.30 22.55 15.14
C ARG A 205 -21.23 23.42 15.81
N ARG A 206 -19.97 23.33 15.39
CA ARG A 206 -18.81 23.97 16.04
C ARG A 206 -18.20 25.02 15.12
N ASP A 207 -19.03 25.98 14.72
CA ASP A 207 -18.77 26.97 13.67
C ASP A 207 -17.74 28.08 14.00
N THR A 208 -16.91 27.96 15.04
CA THR A 208 -16.07 29.10 15.48
C THR A 208 -14.56 28.97 15.40
N ASP A 209 -13.93 27.78 15.35
CA ASP A 209 -12.47 27.74 15.65
C ASP A 209 -11.56 26.90 14.71
N ALA A 210 -12.05 26.33 13.60
CA ALA A 210 -11.17 25.52 12.72
C ALA A 210 -11.57 25.49 11.22
N PRO A 211 -11.23 26.54 10.43
CA PRO A 211 -11.58 26.62 9.01
C PRO A 211 -11.00 25.49 8.14
N ALA A 212 -9.87 24.88 8.54
CA ALA A 212 -9.26 23.76 7.83
C ALA A 212 -10.12 22.48 7.86
N LEU A 213 -10.88 22.28 8.94
CA LEU A 213 -11.72 21.10 9.12
C LEU A 213 -12.99 21.20 8.26
N HIS A 214 -13.54 22.41 8.12
CA HIS A 214 -14.70 22.69 7.28
C HIS A 214 -14.38 22.53 5.78
N MET A 215 -13.13 22.79 5.37
CA MET A 215 -12.67 22.57 3.99
C MET A 215 -12.52 21.08 3.67
N LEU A 216 -11.99 20.28 4.62
CA LEU A 216 -11.90 18.82 4.50
C LEU A 216 -13.28 18.15 4.46
N CYS A 217 -14.22 18.58 5.30
CA CYS A 217 -15.60 18.07 5.26
C CYS A 217 -16.30 18.37 3.92
N ARG A 218 -16.06 19.54 3.30
CA ARG A 218 -16.60 19.87 1.97
C ARG A 218 -15.93 19.13 0.81
N LEU A 219 -14.68 18.68 0.99
CA LEU A 219 -13.96 17.89 -0.01
C LEU A 219 -14.36 16.40 0.03
N LEU A 220 -14.91 15.94 1.16
CA LEU A 220 -15.29 14.55 1.41
C LEU A 220 -16.82 14.30 1.30
N SER A 221 -17.63 15.36 1.24
CA SER A 221 -19.09 15.32 0.98
C SER A 221 -19.39 15.46 -0.51
#